data_AF-A0A3C0AW57-F1
#
_entry.id   AF-A0A3C0AW57-F1
#
_cell.length_a   1.000
_cell.length_b   1.000
_cell.length_c   1.000
_cell.angle_alpha   90.00
_cell.angle_beta   90.00
_cell.angle_gamma   90.00
#
_symmetry.space_group_name_H-M   'P 1'
#
loop_
_entity.id
_entity.type
_entity.pdbx_description
1 polymer ?
#
loop_
_entity_poly.entity_id
_entity_poly.type
_entity_poly.pdbx_seq_one_letter_code
_entity_poly.pdbx_strand_id
1 'polypeptide(L)'
;DSKIILLDVNGNSSTNFVLKSAINSLEQKYPQNISVIDDKIVKKEFIAKLDLLIISVESWKLLLDKYSIWLRRVPSVLILKH
;
A
#
# COMPACT_ATOMS: atom_id res chain seq x y z
N ASP A 1 -3.67 12.80 14.25
CA ASP A 1 -4.35 11.58 13.81
C ASP A 1 -3.46 10.76 12.89
N SER A 2 -3.42 9.45 13.09
CA SER A 2 -2.65 8.52 12.26
C SER A 2 -3.61 7.64 11.47
N LYS A 3 -3.37 7.51 10.16
CA LYS A 3 -4.18 6.70 9.25
C LYS A 3 -3.28 5.74 8.48
N ILE A 4 -3.64 4.46 8.50
CA ILE A 4 -3.00 3.39 7.75
C ILE A 4 -3.82 3.18 6.49
N ILE A 5 -3.13 3.16 5.35
CA ILE A 5 -3.75 2.88 4.06
C ILE A 5 -3.16 1.60 3.51
N LEU A 6 -4.01 0.62 3.26
CA LEU A 6 -3.65 -0.65 2.66
C LEU A 6 -3.90 -0.56 1.16
N LEU A 7 -2.86 -0.80 0.37
CA LEU A 7 -2.91 -0.76 -1.09
C LEU A 7 -2.59 -2.14 -1.64
N ASP A 8 -3.49 -2.68 -2.46
CA ASP A 8 -3.31 -3.98 -3.10
C ASP A 8 -3.18 -3.84 -4.62
N VAL A 9 -1.97 -3.49 -5.07
CA VAL A 9 -1.70 -3.26 -6.50
C VAL A 9 -1.83 -4.53 -7.36
N ASN A 10 -1.70 -5.70 -6.74
CA ASN A 10 -1.70 -7.00 -7.43
C ASN A 10 -3.06 -7.71 -7.37
N GLY A 11 -4.03 -7.18 -6.62
CA GLY A 11 -5.33 -7.82 -6.41
C GLY A 11 -5.28 -9.09 -5.58
N ASN A 12 -4.25 -9.28 -4.75
CA ASN A 12 -4.05 -10.47 -3.93
C ASN A 12 -5.16 -10.66 -2.87
N SER A 13 -5.75 -9.58 -2.39
CA SER A 13 -6.89 -9.59 -1.48
C SER A 13 -8.16 -10.14 -2.14
N SER A 14 -8.27 -10.08 -3.48
CA SER A 14 -9.41 -10.65 -4.21
C SER A 14 -9.28 -12.17 -4.40
N THR A 15 -8.07 -12.70 -4.41
CA THR A 15 -7.76 -14.12 -4.69
C THR A 15 -7.48 -14.93 -3.43
N ASN A 16 -7.18 -14.29 -2.29
CA ASN A 16 -6.92 -14.94 -1.00
C ASN A 16 -7.98 -14.58 0.04
N PHE A 17 -8.87 -15.53 0.35
CA PHE A 17 -9.97 -15.36 1.31
C PHE A 17 -9.50 -15.03 2.74
N VAL A 18 -8.39 -15.62 3.17
CA VAL A 18 -7.85 -15.39 4.53
C VAL A 18 -7.36 -13.95 4.65
N LEU A 19 -6.62 -13.48 3.64
CA LEU A 19 -6.16 -12.10 3.57
C LEU A 19 -7.33 -11.11 3.53
N LYS A 20 -8.33 -11.37 2.68
CA LYS A 20 -9.54 -10.54 2.58
C LYS A 20 -10.27 -10.43 3.91
N SER A 21 -10.46 -11.54 4.60
CA SER A 21 -11.17 -11.58 5.88
C SER A 21 -10.43 -10.81 6.98
N ALA A 22 -9.10 -10.92 7.01
CA ALA A 22 -8.27 -10.16 7.94
C ALA A 22 -8.36 -8.65 7.69
N ILE A 23 -8.26 -8.24 6.42
CA ILE A 23 -8.37 -6.84 6.00
C ILE A 23 -9.75 -6.27 6.39
N ASN A 24 -10.83 -6.98 6.05
CA ASN A 24 -12.20 -6.56 6.38
C ASN A 24 -12.39 -6.38 7.90
N SER A 25 -11.82 -7.28 8.70
CA SER A 25 -11.91 -7.22 10.16
C SER A 25 -11.19 -5.98 10.72
N LEU A 26 -10.06 -5.59 10.11
CA LEU A 26 -9.31 -4.39 10.50
C LEU A 26 -10.08 -3.11 10.16
N GLU A 27 -10.64 -3.02 8.95
CA GLU A 27 -11.45 -1.86 8.56
C GLU A 27 -12.71 -1.70 9.42
N GLN A 28 -13.41 -2.79 9.74
CA GLN A 28 -14.59 -2.75 10.61
C GLN A 28 -14.23 -2.33 12.04
N LYS A 29 -13.09 -2.80 12.56
CA LYS A 29 -12.66 -2.49 13.93
C LYS A 29 -12.09 -1.08 14.08
N TYR A 30 -11.46 -0.53 13.04
CA TYR A 30 -10.78 0.77 13.06
C TYR A 30 -11.15 1.65 11.86
N PRO A 31 -12.44 1.97 11.65
CA PRO A 31 -12.93 2.61 10.42
C PRO A 31 -12.40 4.04 10.19
N GLN A 32 -11.95 4.72 11.24
CA GLN A 32 -11.37 6.06 11.13
C GLN A 32 -9.86 6.04 10.83
N ASN A 33 -9.20 4.94 11.16
CA ASN A 33 -7.74 4.83 11.13
C ASN A 33 -7.23 3.88 10.04
N ILE A 34 -8.06 3.01 9.49
CA ILE A 34 -7.68 2.06 8.45
C ILE A 34 -8.61 2.24 7.25
N SER A 35 -8.01 2.26 6.06
CA SER A 35 -8.76 2.23 4.80
C SER A 35 -8.01 1.42 3.76
N VAL A 36 -8.75 0.69 2.93
CA VAL A 36 -8.22 -0.09 1.81
C VAL A 36 -8.47 0.65 0.49
N ILE A 37 -7.45 0.70 -0.35
CA ILE A 37 -7.54 1.23 -1.71
C ILE A 37 -7.32 0.07 -2.68
N ASP A 38 -8.35 -0.21 -3.48
CA ASP A 38 -8.33 -1.23 -4.56
C ASP A 38 -7.97 -0.62 -5.93
N ASP A 39 -7.45 0.62 -5.92
CA ASP A 39 -7.06 1.30 -7.15
C ASP A 39 -5.72 0.73 -7.65
N LYS A 40 -5.74 0.16 -8.86
CA LYS A 40 -4.55 -0.44 -9.48
C LYS A 40 -3.49 0.59 -9.85
N ILE A 41 -3.87 1.88 -9.90
CA ILE A 41 -2.98 2.96 -10.32
C ILE A 41 -2.63 3.84 -9.12
N VAL A 42 -1.39 3.71 -8.68
CA VAL A 42 -0.82 4.57 -7.65
C VAL A 42 -0.44 5.91 -8.27
N LYS A 43 -1.23 6.95 -7.99
CA LYS A 43 -0.94 8.33 -8.43
C LYS A 43 0.18 8.94 -7.58
N LYS A 44 1.09 9.69 -8.22
CA LYS A 44 2.21 10.37 -7.54
C LYS A 44 1.73 11.32 -6.44
N GLU A 45 0.59 11.96 -6.66
CA GLU A 45 -0.02 12.91 -5.72
C GLU A 45 -0.56 12.22 -4.48
N PHE A 46 -0.91 10.94 -4.58
CA PHE A 46 -1.35 10.14 -3.44
C PHE A 46 -0.15 9.74 -2.57
N ILE A 47 0.91 9.22 -3.19
CA ILE A 47 2.15 8.84 -2.47
C ILE A 47 2.78 10.03 -1.75
N ALA A 48 2.74 11.22 -2.36
CA ALA A 48 3.27 12.44 -1.75
C ALA A 48 2.52 12.90 -0.48
N LYS A 49 1.36 12.31 -0.16
CA LYS A 49 0.59 12.59 1.07
C LYS A 49 0.90 11.64 2.21
N LEU A 50 1.63 10.56 1.94
CA LEU A 50 1.98 9.57 2.96
C LEU A 50 3.22 10.02 3.71
N ASP A 51 3.30 9.74 5.00
CA ASP A 51 4.51 9.99 5.79
C ASP A 51 5.48 8.80 5.74
N LEU A 52 4.94 7.58 5.58
CA LEU A 52 5.68 6.32 5.54
C LEU A 52 5.04 5.34 4.55
N LEU A 53 5.87 4.73 3.69
CA LEU A 53 5.50 3.60 2.85
C LEU A 53 6.14 2.31 3.37
N ILE A 54 5.34 1.27 3.61
CA ILE A 54 5.83 -0.06 3.99
C ILE A 54 5.62 -1.00 2.80
N ILE A 55 6.68 -1.65 2.34
CA ILE A 55 6.65 -2.46 1.11
C ILE A 55 7.65 -3.61 1.16
N SER A 56 7.39 -4.71 0.44
CA SER A 56 8.38 -5.78 0.28
C SER A 56 9.51 -5.38 -0.68
N VAL A 57 10.69 -6.00 -0.55
CA VAL A 57 11.82 -5.81 -1.48
C VAL A 57 11.41 -6.10 -2.93
N GLU A 58 10.60 -7.15 -3.15
CA GLU A 58 10.17 -7.58 -4.47
C GLU A 58 9.23 -6.57 -5.13
N SER A 59 8.24 -6.09 -4.36
CA SER A 59 7.31 -5.07 -4.84
C SER A 59 8.02 -3.73 -5.07
N TRP A 60 9.01 -3.39 -4.24
CA TRP A 60 9.84 -2.21 -4.46
C TRP A 60 10.58 -2.27 -5.81
N LYS A 61 11.24 -3.40 -6.11
CA LYS A 61 11.91 -3.61 -7.40
C LYS A 61 10.95 -3.47 -8.58
N LEU A 62 9.78 -4.11 -8.50
CA LEU A 62 8.76 -4.02 -9.54
C LEU A 62 8.33 -2.57 -9.83
N LEU A 63 8.21 -1.74 -8.78
CA LEU A 63 7.85 -0.33 -8.95
C LEU A 63 9.00 0.52 -9.50
N LEU A 64 10.25 0.23 -9.14
CA LEU A 64 11.43 0.86 -9.75
C LEU A 64 11.47 0.63 -11.26
N ASP A 65 11.19 -0.60 -11.70
CA ASP A 65 11.25 -0.99 -13.10
C ASP A 65 10.13 -0.36 -13.94
N LYS A 66 8.94 -0.19 -13.35
CA LYS A 66 7.74 0.30 -14.06
C LYS A 66 7.57 1.82 -14.03
N TYR A 67 8.04 2.49 -12.99
CA TYR A 67 7.66 3.89 -12.72
C TYR A 67 8.88 4.70 -12.24
N SER A 68 9.77 5.13 -13.12
CA SER A 68 10.98 5.88 -12.68
C SER A 68 10.70 7.30 -12.15
N ILE A 69 9.51 7.86 -12.42
CA ILE A 69 9.22 9.30 -12.24
C ILE A 69 8.81 9.67 -10.80
N TRP A 70 8.22 8.75 -10.02
CA TRP A 70 7.69 9.04 -8.67
C TRP A 70 8.75 8.93 -7.56
N LEU A 71 9.89 8.28 -7.81
CA LEU A 71 10.93 8.02 -6.82
C LEU A 71 11.51 9.28 -6.16
N ARG A 72 11.53 10.41 -6.89
CA ARG A 72 12.00 11.69 -6.35
C ARG A 72 11.07 12.28 -5.28
N ARG A 73 9.87 11.74 -5.12
CA ARG A 73 8.82 12.25 -4.22
C ARG A 73 8.22 11.15 -3.34
N VAL A 74 8.92 10.03 -3.21
CA VAL A 74 8.49 8.96 -2.31
C VAL A 74 8.74 9.39 -0.86
N PRO A 75 7.83 9.09 0.08
CA PRO A 75 8.06 9.39 1.49
C PRO A 75 9.15 8.49 2.08
N SER A 76 9.33 8.52 3.41
CA SER A 76 10.15 7.51 4.08
C SER A 76 9.66 6.11 3.69
N VAL A 77 10.59 5.19 3.36
CA VAL A 77 10.24 3.83 2.94
C VAL A 77 10.84 2.82 3.91
N LEU A 78 10.00 1.99 4.52
CA LEU A 78 10.40 0.78 5.23
C LEU A 78 10.29 -0.40 4.27
N ILE A 79 11.43 -0.97 3.89
CA ILE A 79 11.49 -2.11 2.98
C ILE A 79 11.66 -3.39 3.79
N LEU A 80 10.69 -4.31 3.66
CA LEU A 80 10.69 -5.61 4.31
C LEU A 80 11.27 -6.68 3.39
N LYS A 81 12.32 -7.36 3.87
CA LYS A 81 12.90 -8.54 3.21
C LYS A 81 12.47 -9.79 3.97
N HIS A 82 11.85 -10.73 3.26
CA HIS A 82 11.56 -12.08 3.73
C HIS A 82 12.19 -13.09 2.78
#